data_AF-A0A2E7AFW5-F1
#
_entry.id   AF-A0A2E7AFW5-F1
#
_cell.length_a   1.000
_cell.length_b   1.000
_cell.length_c   1.000
_cell.angle_alpha   90.00
_cell.angle_beta   90.00
_cell.angle_gamma   90.00
#
_symmetry.space_group_name_H-M   'P 1'
#
loop_
_entity.id
_entity.type
_entity.pdbx_description
1 polymer ?
#
loop_
_entity_poly.entity_id
_entity_poly.type
_entity_poly.pdbx_seq_one_letter_code
_entity_poly.pdbx_strand_id
1 'polypeptide(L)'
;MDGPLLRAKPSYENAQQLADSVKVGMPQRVVEAMFGPPDKAGYKVYGRAAGSPWRALVWEWVFQDATPPSALSIVFQEDESGSWRVNHGDWPE
;
A
#
# COMPACT_ATOMS: atom_id res chain seq x y z
N MET A 1 -18.13 15.83 -20.12
CA MET A 1 -18.58 14.86 -19.09
C MET A 1 -17.33 14.15 -18.63
N ASP A 2 -16.64 14.72 -17.65
CA ASP A 2 -15.44 14.11 -17.08
C ASP A 2 -15.88 13.42 -15.79
N GLY A 3 -16.25 12.13 -15.92
CA GLY A 3 -16.38 11.28 -14.74
C GLY A 3 -15.03 11.26 -13.99
N PRO A 4 -15.02 11.02 -12.67
CA PRO A 4 -13.77 10.89 -11.95
C PRO A 4 -12.98 9.78 -12.64
N LEU A 5 -11.84 10.13 -13.23
CA LEU A 5 -10.83 9.19 -13.67
C LEU A 5 -10.33 8.46 -12.41
N LEU A 6 -11.09 7.48 -11.95
CA LEU A 6 -10.63 6.46 -11.03
C LEU A 6 -9.41 5.85 -11.72
N ARG A 7 -8.21 6.26 -11.29
CA ARG A 7 -6.97 5.70 -11.82
C ARG A 7 -7.07 4.19 -11.65
N ALA A 8 -7.10 3.48 -12.77
CA ALA A 8 -7.21 2.04 -12.77
C ALA A 8 -5.99 1.44 -12.08
N LYS A 9 -6.22 0.38 -11.29
CA LYS A 9 -5.15 -0.44 -10.73
C LYS A 9 -4.22 -0.91 -11.87
N PRO A 10 -2.88 -0.81 -11.72
CA PRO A 10 -1.94 -1.31 -12.73
C PRO A 10 -2.07 -2.83 -12.91
N SER A 11 -1.52 -3.37 -14.01
CA SER A 11 -1.30 -4.82 -14.14
C SER A 11 -0.27 -5.31 -13.12
N TYR A 12 -0.21 -6.61 -12.88
CA TYR A 12 0.78 -7.22 -11.98
C TYR A 12 2.22 -6.82 -12.33
N GLU A 13 2.63 -6.96 -13.59
CA GLU A 13 3.98 -6.62 -14.05
C GLU A 13 4.31 -5.14 -13.82
N ASN A 14 3.39 -4.24 -14.13
CA ASN A 14 3.57 -2.81 -13.88
C ASN A 14 3.59 -2.51 -12.38
N ALA A 15 2.78 -3.19 -11.58
CA ALA A 15 2.76 -3.04 -10.14
C ALA A 15 4.08 -3.48 -9.51
N GLN A 16 4.74 -4.53 -10.02
CA GLN A 16 6.07 -4.94 -9.57
C GLN A 16 7.09 -3.81 -9.78
N GLN A 17 7.14 -3.23 -10.98
CA GLN A 17 8.04 -2.11 -11.29
C GLN A 17 7.74 -0.86 -10.45
N LEU A 18 6.46 -0.57 -10.22
CA LEU A 18 6.04 0.55 -9.37
C LEU A 18 6.40 0.29 -7.89
N ALA A 19 6.29 -0.96 -7.42
CA ALA A 19 6.64 -1.33 -6.05
C ALA A 19 8.13 -1.06 -5.76
N ASP A 20 9.02 -1.28 -6.72
CA ASP A 20 10.45 -0.94 -6.60
C ASP A 20 10.69 0.57 -6.41
N SER A 21 9.74 1.40 -6.84
CA SER A 21 9.77 2.86 -6.68
C SER A 21 9.16 3.33 -5.36
N VAL A 22 8.47 2.46 -4.61
CA VAL A 22 7.90 2.77 -3.30
C VAL A 22 9.02 2.87 -2.27
N LYS A 23 9.09 4.00 -1.57
CA LYS A 23 10.13 4.28 -0.58
C LYS A 23 9.53 4.60 0.78
N VAL A 24 10.25 4.23 1.83
CA VAL A 24 9.92 4.63 3.20
C VAL A 24 9.77 6.15 3.28
N GLY A 25 8.74 6.62 3.98
CA GLY A 25 8.40 8.05 4.10
C GLY A 25 7.52 8.60 2.96
N MET A 26 7.26 7.81 1.90
CA MET A 26 6.39 8.25 0.82
C MET A 26 4.96 8.53 1.34
N PRO A 27 4.31 9.66 0.96
CA PRO A 27 2.95 9.94 1.40
C PRO A 27 1.93 8.96 0.85
N GLN A 28 0.91 8.62 1.63
CA GLN A 28 -0.23 7.78 1.21
C GLN A 28 -0.83 8.20 -0.14
N ARG A 29 -1.04 9.50 -0.37
CA ARG A 29 -1.59 10.02 -1.64
C ARG A 29 -0.72 9.72 -2.87
N VAL A 30 0.59 9.59 -2.70
CA VAL A 30 1.52 9.28 -3.80
C VAL A 30 1.38 7.80 -4.15
N VAL A 31 1.25 6.93 -3.15
CA VAL A 31 0.99 5.51 -3.36
C VAL A 31 -0.36 5.31 -4.05
N GLU A 32 -1.41 6.00 -3.60
CA GLU A 32 -2.74 5.97 -4.26
C GLU A 32 -2.65 6.45 -5.72
N ALA A 33 -1.83 7.47 -6.00
CA ALA A 33 -1.60 7.93 -7.36
C ALA A 33 -0.87 6.90 -8.23
N MET A 34 0.00 6.07 -7.65
CA MET A 34 0.76 5.02 -8.36
C MET A 34 -0.10 3.78 -8.65
N PHE A 35 -0.84 3.30 -7.65
CA PHE A 35 -1.53 2.00 -7.73
C PHE A 35 -3.05 2.11 -7.86
N GLY A 36 -3.62 3.31 -7.77
CA GLY A 36 -5.07 3.49 -7.62
C GLY A 36 -5.55 3.10 -6.21
N PRO A 37 -6.87 3.08 -5.99
CA PRO A 37 -7.44 2.68 -4.70
C PRO A 37 -7.13 1.21 -4.39
N PRO A 38 -6.86 0.84 -3.13
CA PRO A 38 -6.60 -0.54 -2.74
C PRO A 38 -7.87 -1.39 -2.79
N ASP A 39 -7.71 -2.70 -3.02
CA ASP A 39 -8.79 -3.68 -2.92
C ASP A 39 -9.20 -3.90 -1.45
N LYS A 40 -8.24 -3.82 -0.52
CA LYS A 40 -8.50 -3.86 0.93
C LYS A 40 -7.71 -2.80 1.67
N ALA A 41 -8.33 -2.18 2.68
CA ALA A 41 -7.68 -1.26 3.59
C ALA A 41 -8.11 -1.56 5.03
N GLY A 42 -7.17 -1.53 5.97
CA GLY A 42 -7.48 -1.77 7.38
C GLY A 42 -6.37 -1.33 8.33
N TYR A 43 -6.71 -1.18 9.60
CA TYR A 43 -5.71 -0.86 10.63
C TYR A 43 -5.18 -2.13 11.30
N LYS A 44 -3.87 -2.17 11.55
CA LYS A 44 -3.21 -3.19 12.37
C LYS A 44 -2.38 -2.53 13.47
N VAL A 45 -2.12 -3.26 14.55
CA VAL A 45 -1.20 -2.81 15.61
C VAL A 45 0.01 -3.74 15.63
N TYR A 46 1.18 -3.17 15.39
CA TYR A 46 2.46 -3.87 15.44
C TYR A 46 3.17 -3.59 16.76
N GLY A 47 4.24 -4.32 17.08
CA GLY A 47 5.13 -4.01 18.22
C GLY A 47 4.57 -4.34 19.61
N ARG A 48 3.39 -4.99 19.71
CA ARG A 48 2.80 -5.36 21.02
C ARG A 48 3.73 -6.20 21.89
N ALA A 49 4.45 -7.16 21.29
CA ALA A 49 5.40 -8.01 22.01
C ALA A 49 6.67 -7.26 22.46
N ALA A 50 7.04 -6.19 21.76
CA ALA A 50 8.21 -5.37 22.06
C ALA A 50 7.92 -4.19 23.01
N GLY A 51 6.69 -4.10 23.55
CA GLY A 51 6.28 -3.05 24.50
C GLY A 51 6.09 -1.65 23.88
N SER A 52 6.29 -1.50 22.57
CA SER A 52 6.10 -0.24 21.84
C SER A 52 5.08 -0.44 20.72
N PRO A 53 3.78 -0.54 21.06
CA PRO A 53 2.74 -0.73 20.07
C PRO A 53 2.60 0.51 19.20
N TRP A 54 2.48 0.33 17.89
CA TRP A 54 2.19 1.42 16.97
C TRP A 54 1.11 1.00 15.98
N ARG A 55 0.32 2.00 15.55
CA ARG A 55 -0.81 1.82 14.64
C ARG A 55 -0.32 1.91 13.20
N ALA A 56 -0.67 0.90 12.42
CA ALA A 56 -0.41 0.86 10.99
C ALA A 56 -1.73 0.93 10.22
N LEU A 57 -1.70 1.59 9.06
CA LEU A 57 -2.70 1.46 8.01
C LEU A 57 -2.11 0.52 6.96
N VAL A 58 -2.84 -0.55 6.60
CA VAL A 58 -2.40 -1.55 5.63
C VAL A 58 -3.32 -1.48 4.43
N TRP A 59 -2.73 -1.29 3.25
CA TRP A 59 -3.41 -1.31 1.96
C TRP A 59 -2.96 -2.53 1.16
N GLU A 60 -3.90 -3.21 0.51
CA GLU A 60 -3.65 -4.40 -0.28
C GLU A 60 -4.29 -4.29 -1.66
N TRP A 61 -3.54 -4.64 -2.70
CA TRP A 61 -4.03 -4.80 -4.08
C TRP A 61 -3.84 -6.25 -4.51
N VAL A 62 -4.90 -6.90 -4.97
CA VAL A 62 -4.90 -8.30 -5.41
C VAL A 62 -4.87 -8.36 -6.94
N PHE A 63 -3.89 -9.05 -7.49
CA PHE A 63 -3.63 -9.18 -8.92
C PHE A 63 -4.03 -10.58 -9.39
N GLN A 64 -5.18 -10.66 -10.07
CA GLN A 64 -5.72 -11.91 -10.63
C GLN A 64 -5.09 -12.26 -11.98
N ASP A 65 -4.37 -11.32 -12.59
CA ASP A 65 -3.56 -11.48 -13.80
C ASP A 65 -2.18 -12.11 -13.53
N ALA A 66 -1.82 -12.33 -12.26
CA ALA A 66 -0.69 -13.15 -11.85
C ALA A 66 -1.10 -14.64 -11.72
N THR A 67 -0.17 -15.57 -11.96
CA THR A 67 -0.39 -17.01 -11.74
C THR A 67 0.73 -17.60 -10.88
N PRO A 68 0.45 -18.00 -9.61
CA PRO A 68 -0.83 -17.85 -8.92
C PRO A 68 -1.21 -16.38 -8.67
N PRO A 69 -2.47 -16.07 -8.33
CA PRO A 69 -2.84 -14.72 -7.93
C PRO A 69 -1.97 -14.23 -6.77
N SER A 70 -1.49 -13.00 -6.88
CA SER A 70 -0.57 -12.39 -5.91
C SER A 70 -1.17 -11.09 -5.37
N ALA A 71 -0.68 -10.62 -4.23
CA ALA A 71 -1.15 -9.36 -3.64
C ALA A 71 0.01 -8.48 -3.24
N LEU A 72 -0.05 -7.18 -3.54
CA LEU A 72 0.89 -6.20 -2.99
C LEU A 72 0.30 -5.65 -1.69
N SER A 73 1.05 -5.71 -0.60
CA SER A 73 0.72 -5.03 0.64
C SER A 73 1.63 -3.84 0.86
N ILE A 74 1.06 -2.65 1.12
CA ILE A 74 1.82 -1.49 1.57
C ILE A 74 1.35 -1.10 2.96
N VAL A 75 2.29 -1.02 3.89
CA VAL A 75 2.07 -0.66 5.28
C VAL A 75 2.51 0.77 5.51
N PHE A 76 1.59 1.57 6.02
CA PHE A 76 1.82 2.95 6.42
C PHE A 76 1.90 3.07 7.93
N GLN A 77 2.77 3.96 8.38
CA GLN A 77 2.87 4.42 9.76
C GLN A 77 2.43 5.88 9.83
N GLU A 78 1.73 6.23 10.89
CA GLU A 78 1.37 7.62 11.19
C GLU A 78 2.61 8.35 11.73
N ASP A 79 2.99 9.45 11.09
CA ASP A 79 4.04 10.34 11.60
C ASP A 79 3.51 11.26 12.70
N GLU A 80 4.39 12.01 13.36
CA GLU A 80 4.05 12.90 14.47
C GLU A 80 3.04 14.01 14.09
N SER A 81 2.86 14.27 12.79
CA SER A 81 1.89 15.23 12.26
C SER A 81 0.51 14.64 12.00
N GLY A 82 0.31 13.34 12.26
CA GLY A 82 -0.91 12.61 11.92
C GLY A 82 -1.00 12.22 10.44
N SER A 83 0.10 12.27 9.70
CA SER A 83 0.14 11.90 8.28
C SER A 83 0.60 10.46 8.09
N TRP A 84 -0.07 9.70 7.23
CA TRP A 84 0.32 8.34 6.89
C TRP A 84 1.45 8.32 5.85
N ARG A 85 2.55 7.66 6.23
CA ARG A 85 3.78 7.52 5.45
C ARG A 85 4.11 6.05 5.27
N VAL A 86 4.60 5.67 4.09
CA VAL A 86 5.05 4.30 3.85
C VAL A 86 6.10 3.92 4.89
N ASN A 87 5.87 2.80 5.56
CA ASN A 87 6.83 2.15 6.43
C ASN A 87 7.56 1.03 5.67
N HIS A 88 6.80 0.16 4.99
CA HIS A 88 7.32 -0.86 4.08
C HIS A 88 6.24 -1.30 3.07
N GLY A 89 6.67 -1.94 1.99
CA GLY A 89 5.80 -2.63 1.03
C GLY A 89 6.34 -4.04 0.81
N ASP A 90 5.45 -5.00 0.63
CA ASP A 90 5.81 -6.41 0.54
C ASP A 90 4.92 -7.16 -0.45
N TRP A 91 5.54 -8.09 -1.18
CA TRP A 91 4.86 -9.13 -1.93
C TRP A 91 4.96 -10.41 -1.09
N PRO A 92 3.85 -11.04 -0.68
CA PRO A 92 3.91 -12.27 0.08
C PRO A 92 4.67 -13.33 -0.72
N GLU A 93 5.66 -13.96 -0.08
CA GLU A 93 6.44 -15.09 -0.60
C GLU A 93 5.57 -16.31 -0.97
#